data_AF-A0A7Y7IXA6-F1
#
_entry.id   AF-A0A7Y7IXA6-F1
#
_cell.length_a   1.000
_cell.length_b   1.000
_cell.length_c   1.000
_cell.angle_alpha   90.00
_cell.angle_beta   90.00
_cell.angle_gamma   90.00
#
_symmetry.space_group_name_H-M   'P 1'
#
loop_
_entity.id
_entity.type
_entity.pdbx_description
1 polymer ?
#
loop_
_entity_poly.entity_id
_entity_poly.type
_entity_poly.pdbx_seq_one_letter_code
_entity_poly.pdbx_strand_id
1 'polypeptide(L)' 'AARAAPRAMVVDFDIPGPVTATRDNFWDPIHYRQSVARMVMDDLAAAYAGRDVAPDQARVLLRPAY' A
#
# COMPACT_ATOMS: atom_id res chain seq x y z
N ALA A 1 16.34 0.50 -10.33
CA ALA A 1 15.44 -0.65 -10.60
C ALA A 1 14.06 -0.19 -11.09
N ALA A 2 13.19 0.41 -10.28
CA ALA A 2 11.84 0.81 -10.73
C ALA A 2 11.79 1.95 -11.78
N ARG A 3 12.67 2.96 -11.66
CA ARG A 3 12.78 4.04 -12.68
C ARG A 3 13.16 3.54 -14.08
N ALA A 4 13.70 2.32 -14.20
CA ALA A 4 14.05 1.71 -15.48
C ALA A 4 12.88 0.92 -16.10
N ALA A 5 11.75 0.81 -15.40
CA ALA A 5 10.54 0.12 -15.85
C ALA A 5 9.41 1.15 -16.01
N PRO A 6 9.25 1.78 -17.19
CA PRO A 6 8.31 2.89 -17.38
C PRO A 6 6.84 2.49 -17.20
N ARG A 7 6.53 1.19 -17.23
CA ARG A 7 5.19 0.63 -17.03
C ARG A 7 4.95 0.10 -15.61
N ALA A 8 5.81 0.44 -14.65
CA ALA A 8 5.65 0.06 -13.26
C ALA A 8 5.13 1.24 -12.42
N MET A 9 4.25 0.94 -11.49
CA MET A 9 3.89 1.84 -10.38
C MET A 9 4.67 1.42 -9.14
N VAL A 10 5.14 2.39 -8.36
CA VAL A 10 5.74 2.13 -7.05
C VAL A 10 4.87 2.77 -5.98
N VAL A 11 4.42 1.96 -5.04
CA VAL A 11 3.63 2.38 -3.89
C VAL A 11 4.34 1.92 -2.62
N ASP A 12 4.56 2.86 -1.71
CA ASP A 12 4.95 2.57 -0.34
C ASP A 12 3.67 2.42 0.49
N PHE A 13 3.42 1.23 1.03
CA PHE A 13 2.24 0.91 1.84
C PHE A 13 2.61 0.41 3.25
N ASP A 14 3.91 0.23 3.53
CA ASP A 14 4.42 -0.19 4.84
C ASP A 14 4.88 1.04 5.63
N ILE A 15 3.92 1.94 5.85
CA ILE A 15 4.15 3.25 6.48
C ILE A 15 3.81 3.13 7.97
N PRO A 16 4.59 3.75 8.88
CA PRO A 16 4.18 3.90 10.27
C PRO A 16 2.81 4.58 10.36
N GLY A 17 1.81 3.89 10.91
CA GLY A 17 0.43 4.36 10.92
C GLY A 17 -0.51 3.42 11.68
N PRO A 18 -1.83 3.65 11.62
CA PRO A 18 -2.82 2.88 12.39
C PRO A 18 -2.77 1.37 12.11
N VAL A 19 -2.43 0.99 10.87
CA VAL A 19 -2.28 -0.41 10.48
C VAL A 19 -1.12 -1.08 11.22
N THR A 20 0.07 -0.50 11.16
CA THR A 20 1.31 -1.04 11.74
C THR A 20 1.42 -0.85 13.25
N ALA A 21 0.75 0.16 13.81
CA ALA A 21 0.73 0.43 15.26
C ALA A 21 -0.22 -0.47 16.06
N THR A 22 -1.11 -1.21 15.39
CA THR A 22 -2.15 -2.02 16.05
C THR A 22 -1.83 -3.51 15.96
N ARG A 23 -1.40 -4.11 17.07
CA ARG A 23 -1.03 -5.54 17.14
C ARG A 23 -2.15 -6.47 16.65
N ASP A 24 -3.41 -6.14 16.92
CA ASP A 24 -4.55 -6.98 16.56
C ASP A 24 -4.78 -7.10 15.06
N ASN A 25 -4.16 -6.23 14.25
CA ASN A 25 -4.20 -6.32 12.79
C ASN A 25 -3.41 -7.50 12.23
N PHE A 26 -2.61 -8.18 13.06
CA PHE A 26 -1.72 -9.23 12.62
C PHE A 26 -2.00 -10.59 13.27
N TRP A 27 -1.79 -11.66 12.51
CA TRP A 27 -1.76 -13.04 13.00
C TRP A 27 -0.51 -13.26 13.88
N ASP A 28 0.65 -12.87 13.36
CA ASP A 28 1.96 -12.90 14.02
C ASP A 28 2.69 -11.56 13.78
N PRO A 29 3.97 -11.37 14.08
CA PRO A 29 4.62 -10.07 13.87
C PRO A 29 4.74 -9.58 12.42
N ILE A 30 4.42 -10.40 11.40
CA ILE A 30 4.62 -10.03 9.98
C ILE A 30 3.39 -10.26 9.09
N HIS A 31 2.46 -11.13 9.48
CA HIS A 31 1.30 -11.47 8.64
C HIS A 31 0.04 -10.71 9.06
N TYR A 32 -0.50 -9.89 8.15
CA TYR A 32 -1.81 -9.27 8.35
C TYR A 32 -2.91 -10.32 8.51
N ARG A 33 -3.92 -10.00 9.34
CA ARG A 33 -5.21 -10.70 9.29
C ARG A 33 -5.91 -10.41 7.97
N GLN A 34 -6.78 -11.33 7.55
CA GLN A 34 -7.41 -11.30 6.24
C GLN A 34 -8.17 -10.00 5.93
N SER A 35 -8.87 -9.42 6.91
CA SER A 35 -9.58 -8.15 6.74
C SER A 35 -8.63 -6.97 6.46
N VAL A 36 -7.47 -6.95 7.14
CA VAL A 36 -6.45 -5.92 6.97
C VAL A 36 -5.72 -6.09 5.63
N ALA A 37 -5.41 -7.33 5.25
CA ALA A 37 -4.85 -7.62 3.93
C ALA A 37 -5.80 -7.16 2.80
N ARG A 38 -7.11 -7.36 2.96
CA ARG A 38 -8.10 -6.85 1.99
C ARG A 38 -8.09 -5.33 1.90
N MET A 39 -8.11 -4.64 3.05
CA MET A 39 -8.01 -3.17 3.09
C MET A 39 -6.78 -2.66 2.34
N VAL A 40 -5.59 -3.23 2.60
CA VAL A 40 -4.35 -2.85 1.90
C VAL A 40 -4.47 -3.07 0.39
N MET A 41 -5.04 -4.19 -0.05
CA MET A 41 -5.23 -4.47 -1.48
C MET A 41 -6.23 -3.51 -2.14
N ASP A 42 -7.30 -3.13 -1.44
CA ASP A 42 -8.28 -2.16 -1.92
C ASP A 42 -7.65 -0.77 -2.08
N ASP A 43 -6.78 -0.37 -1.15
CA ASP A 43 -6.00 0.86 -1.22
C ASP A 43 -5.02 0.86 -2.41
N LEU A 44 -4.30 -0.25 -2.63
CA LEU A 44 -3.41 -0.39 -3.80
C LEU A 44 -4.18 -0.33 -5.12
N ALA A 45 -5.38 -0.91 -5.18
CA ALA A 45 -6.25 -0.82 -6.35
C ALA A 45 -6.78 0.60 -6.56
N ALA A 46 -7.11 1.32 -5.48
CA ALA A 46 -7.51 2.72 -5.54
C ALA A 46 -6.38 3.61 -6.06
N ALA A 47 -5.16 3.44 -5.53
CA ALA A 47 -3.97 4.13 -6.00
C ALA A 47 -3.70 3.87 -7.49
N TYR A 48 -3.83 2.62 -7.93
CA TYR A 48 -3.68 2.25 -9.34
C TYR A 48 -4.73 2.93 -10.24
N ALA A 49 -5.97 3.02 -9.77
CA ALA A 49 -7.05 3.73 -10.46
C ALA A 49 -6.92 5.27 -10.39
N GLY A 50 -5.86 5.80 -9.77
CA GLY A 50 -5.62 7.23 -9.63
C GLY A 50 -6.49 7.91 -8.59
N ARG A 51 -7.15 7.16 -7.70
CA ARG A 51 -7.91 7.71 -6.58
C ARG A 51 -6.99 7.99 -5.39
N ASP A 52 -7.43 8.91 -4.55
CA ASP A 52 -6.71 9.25 -3.31
C ASP A 52 -6.82 8.09 -2.30
N VAL A 53 -5.73 7.90 -1.57
CA VAL A 53 -5.59 6.97 -0.44
C VAL A 53 -5.03 7.78 0.73
N ALA A 54 -5.39 7.41 1.96
CA ALA A 54 -4.87 8.11 3.12
C ALA A 54 -3.33 8.06 3.15
N PRO A 55 -2.65 9.18 3.44
CA PRO A 55 -1.19 9.28 3.33
C PRO A 55 -0.41 8.48 4.39
N ASP A 56 -1.10 7.94 5.39
CA ASP A 56 -0.62 6.99 6.40
C ASP A 56 -0.96 5.52 6.07
N GLN A 57 -1.64 5.27 4.95
CA GLN A 57 -1.94 3.93 4.43
C GLN A 57 -1.16 3.60 3.15
N ALA A 58 -1.06 4.54 2.20
CA ALA A 58 -0.25 4.34 1.00
C ALA A 58 0.25 5.66 0.40
N ARG A 59 1.45 5.62 -0.20
CA ARG A 59 2.06 6.74 -0.94
C ARG A 59 2.55 6.26 -2.30
N VAL A 60 2.02 6.86 -3.36
CA VAL A 60 2.50 6.60 -4.72
C VAL A 60 3.82 7.35 -4.94
N LEU A 61 4.92 6.62 -5.07
CA LEU A 61 6.27 7.18 -5.26
C LEU A 61 6.60 7.38 -6.74
N LEU A 62 6.07 6.52 -7.60
CA LEU A 62 6.24 6.59 -9.05
C LEU A 62 4.95 6.14 -9.73
N ARG A 63 4.46 6.93 -10.69
CA ARG A 63 3.38 6.53 -11.59
C ARG A 63 3.97 5.98 -12.89
N PRO A 64 3.28 5.04 -13.56
CA PRO A 64 3.68 4.60 -14.89
C PRO A 64 3.59 5.78 -15.86
N ALA A 65 4.56 5.86 -16.79
CA ALA A 65 4.48 6.77 -17.92
C ALA A 65 3.73 6.05 -19.05
N TYR A 66 2.57 6.60 -19.44
CA TYR A 66 1.78 6.15 -20.59
C TYR A 66 1.88 7.15 -21.73
#